data_AF-A0A1D9BCD2-F1
#
_entry.id   AF-A0A1D9BCD2-F1
#
_cell.length_a   1.000
_cell.length_b   1.000
_cell.length_c   1.000
_cell.angle_alpha   90.00
_cell.angle_beta   90.00
_cell.angle_gamma   90.00
#
_symmetry.space_group_name_H-M   'P 1'
#
loop_
_entity.id
_entity.type
_entity.pdbx_description
1 polymer ?
#
loop_
_entity_poly.entity_id
_entity_poly.type
_entity_poly.pdbx_seq_one_letter_code
_entity_poly.pdbx_strand_id
1 'polypeptide(L)'
;MSPQTRTLKLASILTATLLAACGGGGGGGSDSSPAPAPTPAPTPAPTPTPTPPPLVNDNAFGADCIGENCGTNSVVYSGSGVGAWRYTNTTSAPANVAVALGGVAGKIVTLVYTNQTPNPVAMPAITLAPSQSLASLKSATADANERINQIPERIREFNRNRPALQTAPAGARRAIKAPTAAVVGASRMWTVDNGVNDTLETRSAVLQKKATASDGRVVNFWVESGEFGVGKLTAAQLDTLASRFTDGSNSVYSMVTGIAGQPWGVHPYNDLIPANQEIDIVFVNFDRNNKPFGLMGYFWSLNNFLKDNNHAQLKNSNQSLSFYMDTETVYLGGEIGIKEEISTLAHEFVHMINFYQRGVVLNSANTDNTFDTSWEEMSAMMMEDIIGSRLDPVYHPIRDGRFPEWLAQGAYNCNPLNWISDTKSQCFSYNVAGSFGAYLLRQYGVGFYKHFLRNTSFNAGSQPVALLDSSIRQFGGRGYAEALRRWGASIALLPSATSPTGFGYPQRVDSGFTLPGLNGSNYTGIRKLPTSVPAMLEGYAHFPLVRKPAGAGYAETLIVPAGTSLSVIVN
;
A
#
# COMPACT_ATOMS: atom_id res chain seq x y z
N MET A 1 28.48 25.14 59.62
CA MET A 1 29.01 23.76 59.69
C MET A 1 29.19 23.27 58.27
N SER A 2 30.45 23.18 57.84
CA SER A 2 30.92 22.47 56.64
C SER A 2 31.26 21.03 57.06
N PRO A 3 31.86 20.14 56.23
CA PRO A 3 31.44 19.53 54.96
C PRO A 3 31.58 17.97 55.04
N GLN A 4 31.42 17.23 53.93
CA GLN A 4 32.54 16.51 53.28
C GLN A 4 32.12 15.52 52.17
N THR A 5 32.66 15.80 51.00
CA THR A 5 32.97 14.92 49.86
C THR A 5 34.07 13.90 50.20
N ARG A 6 34.07 12.73 49.53
CA ARG A 6 35.29 11.90 49.37
C ARG A 6 35.41 11.28 47.98
N THR A 7 36.42 11.76 47.26
CA THR A 7 37.14 11.18 46.11
C THR A 7 38.14 10.10 46.55
N LEU A 8 38.28 9.01 45.79
CA LEU A 8 39.44 8.09 45.80
C LEU A 8 39.80 7.79 44.32
N LYS A 9 40.86 8.40 43.75
CA LYS A 9 42.27 7.98 43.65
C LYS A 9 42.56 6.73 42.78
N LEU A 10 43.14 7.01 41.60
CA LEU A 10 43.96 6.13 40.76
C LEU A 10 45.19 5.58 41.52
N ALA A 11 45.59 4.35 41.22
CA ALA A 11 46.98 3.89 41.35
C ALA A 11 47.28 2.81 40.28
N SER A 12 48.23 3.15 39.40
CA SER A 12 48.85 2.30 38.40
C SER A 12 49.81 1.29 39.03
N ILE A 13 49.87 0.06 38.52
CA ILE A 13 51.01 -0.85 38.73
C ILE A 13 51.52 -1.33 37.38
N LEU A 14 52.82 -1.11 37.22
CA LEU A 14 53.71 -1.39 36.10
C LEU A 14 54.33 -2.77 36.34
N THR A 15 54.29 -3.68 35.36
CA THR A 15 55.19 -4.85 35.36
C THR A 15 55.65 -5.14 33.93
N ALA A 16 56.94 -4.92 33.71
CA ALA A 16 57.66 -5.25 32.48
C ALA A 16 58.47 -6.53 32.70
N THR A 17 58.44 -7.45 31.74
CA THR A 17 59.54 -8.39 31.48
C THR A 17 59.68 -8.61 29.98
N LEU A 18 60.87 -8.27 29.50
CA LEU A 18 61.42 -8.44 28.16
C LEU A 18 61.75 -9.90 27.85
N LEU A 19 61.67 -10.30 26.58
CA LEU A 19 62.73 -11.06 25.91
C LEU A 19 62.57 -11.00 24.37
N ALA A 20 63.68 -10.63 23.73
CA ALA A 20 63.95 -10.52 22.29
C ALA A 20 63.92 -11.91 21.59
N ALA A 21 63.91 -12.08 20.27
CA ALA A 21 64.54 -11.29 19.21
C ALA A 21 64.02 -11.66 17.78
N CYS A 22 64.32 -10.74 16.85
CA CYS A 22 64.64 -10.93 15.43
C CYS A 22 63.62 -11.45 14.41
N GLY A 23 63.30 -10.56 13.46
CA GLY A 23 62.81 -10.91 12.13
C GLY A 23 62.31 -9.68 11.38
N GLY A 24 63.22 -8.93 10.74
CA GLY A 24 62.88 -7.82 9.87
C GLY A 24 62.35 -8.24 8.50
N GLY A 25 61.63 -7.34 7.84
CA GLY A 25 61.16 -7.49 6.45
C GLY A 25 60.07 -6.47 6.12
N GLY A 26 60.33 -5.59 5.17
CA GLY A 26 59.62 -4.33 4.97
C GLY A 26 58.43 -4.35 4.00
N GLY A 27 57.71 -3.21 4.02
CA GLY A 27 57.22 -2.51 2.83
C GLY A 27 55.96 -3.02 2.14
N GLY A 28 54.91 -2.21 2.18
CA GLY A 28 53.78 -2.29 1.23
C GLY A 28 52.48 -1.88 1.87
N GLY A 29 52.18 -0.58 1.89
CA GLY A 29 50.89 -0.06 2.32
C GLY A 29 49.78 -0.60 1.43
N SER A 30 48.87 -1.35 2.03
CA SER A 30 47.57 -1.69 1.47
C SER A 30 46.51 -1.11 2.39
N ASP A 31 45.75 -0.15 1.85
CA ASP A 31 44.52 0.36 2.44
C ASP A 31 43.60 -0.82 2.80
N SER A 32 43.54 -1.15 4.09
CA SER A 32 42.55 -2.07 4.64
C SER A 32 41.23 -1.31 4.83
N SER A 33 40.53 -1.10 3.72
CA SER A 33 39.10 -0.78 3.78
C SER A 33 38.39 -1.91 4.56
N PRO A 34 37.57 -1.60 5.59
CA PRO A 34 36.88 -2.62 6.37
C PRO A 34 35.94 -3.41 5.46
N ALA A 35 35.99 -4.74 5.57
CA ALA A 35 35.10 -5.64 4.85
C ALA A 35 33.62 -5.29 5.14
N PRO A 36 32.72 -5.31 4.14
CA PRO A 36 31.30 -5.04 4.36
C PRO A 36 30.74 -6.00 5.42
N ALA A 37 29.95 -5.46 6.35
CA ALA A 37 29.20 -6.29 7.29
C ALA A 37 28.35 -7.30 6.51
N PRO A 38 28.32 -8.59 6.91
CA PRO A 38 27.55 -9.61 6.21
C PRO A 38 26.07 -9.22 6.22
N THR A 39 25.46 -9.21 5.03
CA THR A 39 24.01 -9.06 4.87
C THR A 39 23.31 -10.11 5.74
N PRO A 40 22.36 -9.74 6.61
CA PRO A 40 21.62 -10.70 7.42
C PRO A 40 21.05 -11.82 6.55
N ALA A 41 21.25 -13.07 6.96
CA ALA A 41 20.65 -14.21 6.29
C ALA A 41 19.12 -14.02 6.26
N PRO A 42 18.44 -14.30 5.13
CA PRO A 42 17.00 -14.14 5.03
C PRO A 42 16.32 -14.95 6.12
N THR A 43 15.45 -14.30 6.90
CA THR A 43 14.59 -15.00 7.85
C THR A 43 13.82 -16.08 7.07
N PRO A 44 13.83 -17.36 7.51
CA PRO A 44 13.09 -18.41 6.83
C PRO A 44 11.64 -17.98 6.64
N ALA A 45 11.11 -18.17 5.42
CA ALA A 45 9.68 -17.98 5.19
C ALA A 45 8.92 -18.84 6.20
N PRO A 46 7.84 -18.33 6.83
CA PRO A 46 7.08 -19.12 7.77
C PRO A 46 6.65 -20.44 7.11
N THR A 47 6.71 -21.55 7.83
CA THR A 47 6.15 -22.81 7.35
C THR A 47 4.67 -22.58 7.00
N PRO A 48 4.17 -23.04 5.84
CA PRO A 48 2.80 -22.79 5.44
C PRO A 48 1.86 -23.32 6.52
N THR A 49 1.01 -22.45 7.05
CA THR A 49 0.00 -22.86 8.02
C THR A 49 -1.03 -23.70 7.28
N PRO A 50 -1.43 -24.88 7.80
CA PRO A 50 -2.42 -25.72 7.13
C PRO A 50 -3.71 -24.93 6.91
N THR A 51 -4.18 -24.89 5.67
CA THR A 51 -5.44 -24.23 5.34
C THR A 51 -6.58 -24.98 6.04
N PRO A 52 -7.43 -24.31 6.84
CA PRO A 52 -8.57 -24.98 7.47
C PRO A 52 -9.50 -25.58 6.40
N PRO A 53 -10.28 -26.64 6.69
CA PRO A 53 -11.31 -27.13 5.77
C PRO A 53 -12.43 -26.08 5.59
N PRO A 54 -13.15 -26.07 4.45
CA PRO A 54 -14.23 -25.12 4.25
C PRO A 54 -15.38 -25.45 5.21
N LEU A 55 -16.03 -24.42 5.75
CA LEU A 55 -17.14 -24.59 6.69
C LEU A 55 -18.41 -25.15 6.03
N VAL A 56 -18.56 -24.88 4.73
CA VAL A 56 -19.65 -25.36 3.87
C VAL A 56 -19.02 -25.91 2.61
N ASN A 57 -19.57 -26.95 2.01
CA ASN A 57 -19.12 -27.41 0.69
C ASN A 57 -19.57 -26.43 -0.41
N ASP A 58 -18.81 -26.34 -1.49
CA ASP A 58 -19.27 -25.60 -2.67
C ASP A 58 -20.51 -26.26 -3.25
N ASN A 59 -21.37 -25.46 -3.89
CA ASN A 59 -22.71 -25.83 -4.35
C ASN A 59 -23.67 -26.27 -3.23
N ALA A 60 -23.38 -25.95 -1.96
CA ALA A 60 -24.31 -26.06 -0.84
C ALA A 60 -24.46 -24.70 -0.14
N PHE A 61 -25.68 -24.40 0.33
CA PHE A 61 -25.95 -23.22 1.14
C PHE A 61 -25.79 -23.56 2.62
N GLY A 62 -25.04 -22.75 3.38
CA GLY A 62 -24.78 -23.03 4.79
C GLY A 62 -24.02 -21.93 5.52
N ALA A 63 -23.83 -22.14 6.84
CA ALA A 63 -23.14 -21.22 7.74
C ALA A 63 -21.65 -21.09 7.40
N ASP A 64 -21.18 -19.86 7.25
CA ASP A 64 -19.85 -19.52 6.75
C ASP A 64 -18.96 -18.80 7.78
N CYS A 65 -19.44 -18.71 9.01
CA CYS A 65 -18.64 -18.30 10.15
C CYS A 65 -18.63 -19.38 11.24
N ILE A 66 -17.68 -19.25 12.16
CA ILE A 66 -17.59 -20.02 13.40
C ILE A 66 -17.04 -19.13 14.51
N GLY A 67 -17.14 -19.60 15.75
CA GLY A 67 -16.60 -18.92 16.93
C GLY A 67 -17.59 -17.97 17.59
N GLU A 68 -17.12 -17.30 18.64
CA GLU A 68 -17.94 -16.49 19.56
C GLU A 68 -18.75 -15.37 18.87
N ASN A 69 -18.17 -14.75 17.85
CA ASN A 69 -18.80 -13.67 17.10
C ASN A 69 -19.74 -14.15 15.98
N CYS A 70 -19.82 -15.47 15.74
CA CYS A 70 -20.66 -16.04 14.71
C CYS A 70 -22.09 -16.25 15.22
N GLY A 71 -23.02 -15.50 14.63
CA GLY A 71 -24.44 -15.51 14.97
C GLY A 71 -25.26 -16.58 14.24
N THR A 72 -24.65 -17.66 13.76
CA THR A 72 -25.35 -18.70 12.99
C THR A 72 -25.53 -19.97 13.79
N ASN A 73 -26.75 -20.52 13.80
CA ASN A 73 -27.04 -21.89 14.19
C ASN A 73 -27.68 -22.60 12.99
N SER A 74 -26.87 -23.30 12.20
CA SER A 74 -27.29 -23.79 10.88
C SER A 74 -27.87 -22.63 10.06
N VAL A 75 -29.13 -22.67 9.62
CA VAL A 75 -29.83 -21.61 8.89
C VAL A 75 -30.63 -20.64 9.77
N VAL A 76 -30.41 -20.64 11.09
CA VAL A 76 -31.09 -19.76 12.04
C VAL A 76 -30.12 -18.71 12.57
N TYR A 77 -30.49 -17.44 12.55
CA TYR A 77 -29.75 -16.38 13.24
C TYR A 77 -29.98 -16.50 14.75
N SER A 78 -28.91 -16.48 15.54
CA SER A 78 -28.97 -16.67 16.99
C SER A 78 -29.52 -15.45 17.74
N GLY A 79 -29.59 -14.28 17.10
CA GLY A 79 -29.97 -13.01 17.71
C GLY A 79 -28.78 -12.15 18.16
N SER A 80 -27.56 -12.70 18.15
CA SER A 80 -26.32 -12.00 18.56
C SER A 80 -25.15 -12.31 17.62
N GLY A 81 -24.20 -11.39 17.51
CA GLY A 81 -23.06 -11.54 16.60
C GLY A 81 -23.47 -11.37 15.12
N VAL A 82 -22.57 -11.75 14.22
CA VAL A 82 -22.81 -11.67 12.76
C VAL A 82 -23.28 -13.02 12.24
N GLY A 83 -24.48 -13.07 11.68
CA GLY A 83 -24.93 -14.21 10.90
C GLY A 83 -24.30 -14.13 9.51
N ALA A 84 -23.50 -15.12 9.12
CA ALA A 84 -22.90 -15.20 7.79
C ALA A 84 -23.15 -16.58 7.17
N TRP A 85 -23.79 -16.59 6.01
CA TRP A 85 -24.01 -17.78 5.20
C TRP A 85 -23.43 -17.59 3.80
N ARG A 86 -23.10 -18.69 3.14
CA ARG A 86 -22.62 -18.66 1.76
C ARG A 86 -23.25 -19.75 0.90
N TYR A 87 -23.27 -19.48 -0.40
CA TYR A 87 -23.32 -20.48 -1.47
C TYR A 87 -22.28 -20.08 -2.53
N THR A 88 -21.47 -21.01 -3.00
CA THR A 88 -20.53 -20.77 -4.11
C THR A 88 -20.87 -21.71 -5.26
N ASN A 89 -21.16 -21.15 -6.44
CA ASN A 89 -21.47 -21.91 -7.64
C ASN A 89 -20.19 -22.25 -8.41
N THR A 90 -19.70 -23.48 -8.26
CA THR A 90 -18.55 -24.00 -9.02
C THR A 90 -18.97 -24.83 -10.23
N THR A 91 -20.26 -24.94 -10.51
CA THR A 91 -20.77 -25.61 -11.71
C THR A 91 -20.65 -24.71 -12.95
N SER A 92 -20.91 -25.27 -14.13
CA SER A 92 -20.89 -24.54 -15.41
C SER A 92 -22.19 -23.80 -15.75
N ALA A 93 -23.23 -23.90 -14.91
CA ALA A 93 -24.55 -23.32 -15.18
C ALA A 93 -25.05 -22.48 -13.98
N PRO A 94 -26.00 -21.54 -14.19
CA PRO A 94 -26.67 -20.87 -13.07
C PRO A 94 -27.39 -21.88 -12.16
N ALA A 95 -27.35 -21.63 -10.86
CA ALA A 95 -27.99 -22.47 -9.84
C ALA A 95 -29.14 -21.73 -9.15
N ASN A 96 -30.26 -22.43 -8.90
CA ASN A 96 -31.34 -21.94 -8.05
C ASN A 96 -31.02 -22.26 -6.59
N VAL A 97 -30.80 -21.24 -5.77
CA VAL A 97 -30.42 -21.38 -4.37
C VAL A 97 -31.59 -20.96 -3.50
N ALA A 98 -32.19 -21.93 -2.81
CA ALA A 98 -33.22 -21.67 -1.81
C ALA A 98 -32.56 -21.15 -0.52
N VAL A 99 -32.70 -19.86 -0.25
CA VAL A 99 -32.28 -19.26 1.01
C VAL A 99 -33.49 -19.20 1.93
N ALA A 100 -33.43 -19.89 3.07
CA ALA A 100 -34.46 -19.86 4.10
C ALA A 100 -33.80 -19.68 5.47
N LEU A 101 -33.97 -18.50 6.07
CA LEU A 101 -33.39 -18.13 7.35
C LEU A 101 -34.46 -17.92 8.43
N GLY A 102 -34.22 -18.46 9.62
CA GLY A 102 -34.99 -18.17 10.82
C GLY A 102 -34.33 -17.13 11.72
N GLY A 103 -35.09 -16.52 12.64
CA GLY A 103 -34.54 -15.62 13.67
C GLY A 103 -34.14 -14.23 13.19
N VAL A 104 -34.57 -13.85 11.97
CA VAL A 104 -34.17 -12.58 11.32
C VAL A 104 -35.24 -11.49 11.42
N ALA A 105 -36.19 -11.64 12.36
CA ALA A 105 -37.26 -10.67 12.59
C ALA A 105 -36.68 -9.28 12.90
N GLY A 106 -37.12 -8.26 12.16
CA GLY A 106 -36.66 -6.87 12.36
C GLY A 106 -35.19 -6.62 12.01
N LYS A 107 -34.50 -7.59 11.39
CA LYS A 107 -33.11 -7.45 10.94
C LYS A 107 -33.03 -7.06 9.47
N ILE A 108 -31.88 -6.55 9.08
CA ILE A 108 -31.53 -6.35 7.67
C ILE A 108 -30.77 -7.58 7.21
N VAL A 109 -31.27 -8.23 6.16
CA VAL A 109 -30.55 -9.31 5.48
C VAL A 109 -29.84 -8.68 4.27
N THR A 110 -28.52 -8.60 4.32
CA THR A 110 -27.70 -8.13 3.21
C THR A 110 -27.26 -9.32 2.36
N LEU A 111 -27.62 -9.33 1.09
CA LEU A 111 -27.17 -10.31 0.11
C LEU A 111 -26.04 -9.68 -0.71
N VAL A 112 -24.95 -10.40 -0.92
CA VAL A 112 -23.82 -9.94 -1.74
C VAL A 112 -23.46 -11.02 -2.75
N TYR A 113 -23.71 -10.73 -4.02
CA TYR A 113 -23.16 -11.49 -5.12
C TYR A 113 -21.69 -11.12 -5.30
N THR A 114 -20.82 -12.11 -5.46
CA THR A 114 -19.40 -11.89 -5.78
C THR A 114 -19.00 -12.76 -6.96
N ASN A 115 -18.49 -12.15 -8.02
CA ASN A 115 -17.85 -12.87 -9.10
C ASN A 115 -16.46 -13.31 -8.67
N GLN A 116 -16.17 -14.61 -8.71
CA GLN A 116 -14.89 -15.16 -8.30
C GLN A 116 -13.99 -15.50 -9.50
N THR A 117 -14.37 -15.04 -10.70
CA THR A 117 -13.66 -15.25 -11.95
C THR A 117 -13.20 -13.91 -12.54
N PRO A 118 -12.23 -13.91 -13.47
CA PRO A 118 -11.79 -12.68 -14.12
C PRO A 118 -12.78 -12.17 -15.17
N ASN A 119 -13.74 -12.99 -15.60
CA ASN A 119 -14.64 -12.65 -16.70
C ASN A 119 -15.95 -12.08 -16.15
N PRO A 120 -16.50 -10.99 -16.73
CA PRO A 120 -17.82 -10.51 -16.38
C PRO A 120 -18.89 -11.59 -16.60
N VAL A 121 -19.88 -11.66 -15.71
CA VAL A 121 -20.98 -12.62 -15.78
C VAL A 121 -22.32 -11.90 -15.82
N ALA A 122 -23.26 -12.40 -16.61
CA ALA A 122 -24.59 -11.81 -16.69
C ALA A 122 -25.33 -11.92 -15.35
N MET A 123 -25.89 -10.82 -14.89
CA MET A 123 -26.68 -10.82 -13.67
C MET A 123 -28.10 -11.32 -13.94
N PRO A 124 -28.67 -12.14 -13.03
CA PRO A 124 -30.07 -12.53 -13.13
C PRO A 124 -30.98 -11.34 -12.82
N ALA A 125 -32.23 -11.42 -13.26
CA ALA A 125 -33.24 -10.46 -12.87
C ALA A 125 -33.48 -10.58 -11.35
N ILE A 126 -33.19 -9.50 -10.61
CA ILE A 126 -33.38 -9.42 -9.16
C ILE A 126 -34.25 -8.20 -8.86
N THR A 127 -35.29 -8.41 -8.05
CA THR A 127 -36.09 -7.27 -7.56
C THR A 127 -35.33 -6.57 -6.44
N LEU A 128 -35.15 -5.25 -6.59
CA LEU A 128 -34.55 -4.42 -5.55
C LEU A 128 -35.64 -3.83 -4.66
N ALA A 129 -35.37 -3.74 -3.36
CA ALA A 129 -36.24 -3.01 -2.45
C ALA A 129 -36.23 -1.52 -2.84
N PRO A 130 -37.36 -0.79 -2.73
CA PRO A 130 -37.38 0.64 -2.97
C PRO A 130 -36.33 1.33 -2.10
N SER A 131 -35.49 2.16 -2.71
CA SER A 131 -34.50 2.95 -1.99
C SER A 131 -35.20 3.85 -0.99
N GLN A 132 -34.94 3.66 0.31
CA GLN A 132 -35.17 4.73 1.27
C GLN A 132 -34.02 5.71 1.12
N SER A 133 -34.32 6.85 0.50
CA SER A 133 -33.49 8.05 0.54
C SER A 133 -33.20 8.38 2.00
N LEU A 134 -32.05 7.93 2.51
CA LEU A 134 -31.46 8.56 3.66
C LEU A 134 -30.85 9.85 3.12
N ALA A 135 -31.30 10.99 3.66
CA ALA A 135 -30.71 12.28 3.35
C ALA A 135 -29.19 12.12 3.45
N SER A 136 -28.49 12.32 2.34
CA SER A 136 -27.04 12.27 2.35
C SER A 136 -26.61 13.31 3.36
N LEU A 137 -25.92 12.88 4.42
CA LEU A 137 -25.02 13.79 5.08
C LEU A 137 -24.09 14.25 3.96
N LYS A 138 -24.14 15.56 3.65
CA LYS A 138 -23.17 16.22 2.78
C LYS A 138 -21.82 15.75 3.27
N SER A 139 -21.25 14.86 2.49
CA SER A 139 -20.10 14.15 2.94
C SER A 139 -18.92 15.10 2.96
N ALA A 140 -17.96 14.80 3.82
CA ALA A 140 -16.58 15.22 3.64
C ALA A 140 -15.98 14.82 2.26
N THR A 141 -16.77 14.20 1.37
CA THR A 141 -16.45 13.70 0.01
C THR A 141 -15.95 14.75 -0.97
N ALA A 142 -16.37 16.01 -0.83
CA ALA A 142 -15.89 17.05 -1.75
C ALA A 142 -14.39 17.32 -1.53
N ASP A 143 -13.97 17.38 -0.26
CA ASP A 143 -12.56 17.55 0.11
C ASP A 143 -11.75 16.26 -0.07
N ALA A 144 -12.35 15.07 0.15
CA ALA A 144 -11.62 13.80 0.08
C ALA A 144 -11.17 13.42 -1.34
N ASN A 145 -11.96 13.78 -2.37
CA ASN A 145 -11.58 13.53 -3.76
C ASN A 145 -10.48 14.48 -4.27
N GLU A 146 -10.36 15.68 -3.70
CA GLU A 146 -9.27 16.60 -4.02
C GLU A 146 -7.94 16.12 -3.40
N ARG A 147 -7.99 15.44 -2.25
CA ARG A 147 -6.83 14.90 -1.50
C ARG A 147 -6.19 13.64 -2.08
N ILE A 148 -6.55 13.22 -3.28
CA ILE A 148 -5.98 12.00 -3.86
C ILE A 148 -4.80 12.33 -4.77
N ASN A 149 -3.67 11.68 -4.49
CA ASN A 149 -2.50 11.75 -5.33
C ASN A 149 -2.74 11.02 -6.66
N GLN A 150 -3.05 11.77 -7.73
CA GLN A 150 -3.24 11.18 -9.06
C GLN A 150 -1.93 11.18 -9.86
N ILE A 151 -1.23 10.05 -9.86
CA ILE A 151 0.05 9.92 -10.55
C ILE A 151 -0.12 10.04 -12.09
N PRO A 152 0.71 10.84 -12.77
CA PRO A 152 0.71 10.98 -14.23
C PRO A 152 0.84 9.64 -14.96
N GLU A 153 0.09 9.46 -16.04
CA GLU A 153 0.07 8.20 -16.80
C GLU A 153 1.45 7.86 -17.35
N ARG A 154 2.21 8.86 -17.83
CA ARG A 154 3.61 8.69 -18.28
C ARG A 154 4.48 7.97 -17.26
N ILE A 155 4.36 8.36 -16.00
CA ILE A 155 5.24 7.88 -14.91
C ILE A 155 4.91 6.43 -14.60
N ARG A 156 3.61 6.15 -14.44
CA ARG A 156 3.07 4.83 -14.18
C ARG A 156 3.43 3.84 -15.29
N GLU A 157 3.22 4.25 -16.55
CA GLU A 157 3.54 3.42 -17.72
C GLU A 157 5.04 3.20 -17.87
N PHE A 158 5.89 4.20 -17.57
CA PHE A 158 7.33 3.98 -17.58
C PHE A 158 7.76 3.00 -16.49
N ASN A 159 7.29 3.17 -15.26
CA ASN A 159 7.67 2.30 -14.14
C ASN A 159 7.29 0.84 -14.44
N ARG A 160 6.15 0.62 -15.11
CA ARG A 160 5.68 -0.68 -15.57
C ARG A 160 6.46 -1.22 -16.79
N ASN A 161 6.68 -0.39 -17.81
CA ASN A 161 7.21 -0.79 -19.13
C ASN A 161 8.62 -0.25 -19.39
N ARG A 162 9.42 -0.14 -18.34
CA ARG A 162 10.79 0.37 -18.40
C ARG A 162 11.68 -0.46 -19.34
N PRO A 163 12.80 0.11 -19.84
CA PRO A 163 13.79 -0.66 -20.58
C PRO A 163 14.29 -1.88 -19.79
N ALA A 164 14.54 -2.97 -20.51
CA ALA A 164 15.16 -4.16 -19.94
C ALA A 164 16.56 -3.83 -19.41
N LEU A 165 16.88 -4.31 -18.21
CA LEU A 165 18.14 -3.98 -17.54
C LEU A 165 19.33 -4.66 -18.23
N GLN A 166 20.40 -3.90 -18.42
CA GLN A 166 21.58 -4.38 -19.15
C GLN A 166 22.70 -4.78 -18.20
N THR A 167 23.00 -6.08 -18.14
CA THR A 167 24.19 -6.60 -17.46
C THR A 167 25.42 -6.48 -18.35
N ALA A 168 26.58 -6.18 -17.78
CA ALA A 168 27.85 -6.37 -18.48
C ALA A 168 28.83 -7.22 -17.66
N PRO A 169 29.83 -7.85 -18.33
CA PRO A 169 30.94 -8.50 -17.66
C PRO A 169 31.65 -7.53 -16.72
N ALA A 170 32.17 -8.03 -15.59
CA ALA A 170 32.76 -7.21 -14.52
C ALA A 170 33.86 -6.23 -14.99
N GLY A 171 34.55 -6.51 -16.09
CA GLY A 171 35.60 -5.66 -16.68
C GLY A 171 35.15 -4.63 -17.72
N ALA A 172 33.88 -4.63 -18.13
CA ALA A 172 33.31 -3.69 -19.12
C ALA A 172 32.33 -2.69 -18.49
N ARG A 173 32.30 -2.62 -17.15
CA ARG A 173 31.45 -1.66 -16.42
C ARG A 173 31.95 -0.26 -16.70
N ARG A 174 31.07 0.62 -17.20
CA ARG A 174 31.39 2.05 -17.33
C ARG A 174 31.86 2.54 -15.96
N ALA A 175 33.03 3.18 -15.91
CA ALA A 175 33.48 3.88 -14.72
C ALA A 175 32.56 5.08 -14.51
N ILE A 176 31.49 4.89 -13.74
CA ILE A 176 30.57 5.97 -13.41
C ILE A 176 31.17 6.72 -12.22
N LYS A 177 31.50 7.99 -12.43
CA LYS A 177 31.93 8.88 -11.36
C LYS A 177 30.84 8.90 -10.28
N ALA A 178 31.22 8.63 -9.03
CA ALA A 178 30.30 8.79 -7.91
C ALA A 178 29.73 10.23 -7.93
N PRO A 179 28.43 10.42 -7.69
CA PRO A 179 27.86 11.75 -7.59
C PRO A 179 28.65 12.56 -6.55
N THR A 180 29.00 13.81 -6.87
CA THR A 180 29.55 14.70 -5.85
C THR A 180 28.43 14.97 -4.84
N ALA A 181 28.68 14.71 -3.55
CA ALA A 181 27.70 14.99 -2.50
C ALA A 181 27.28 16.46 -2.55
N ALA A 182 25.98 16.72 -2.67
CA ALA A 182 25.47 18.08 -2.72
C ALA A 182 25.65 18.77 -1.36
N VAL A 183 25.81 20.10 -1.40
CA VAL A 183 25.93 20.96 -0.20
C VAL A 183 24.72 21.86 -0.10
N VAL A 184 24.28 22.18 1.13
CA VAL A 184 23.18 23.13 1.35
C VAL A 184 23.49 24.46 0.65
N GLY A 185 22.50 25.01 -0.06
CA GLY A 185 22.62 26.19 -0.92
C GLY A 185 23.03 25.89 -2.36
N ALA A 186 23.41 24.65 -2.70
CA ALA A 186 23.66 24.27 -4.08
C ALA A 186 22.37 24.32 -4.90
N SER A 187 22.46 24.80 -6.15
CA SER A 187 21.37 24.75 -7.12
C SER A 187 21.59 23.63 -8.14
N ARG A 188 20.50 22.98 -8.56
CA ARG A 188 20.49 21.92 -9.56
C ARG A 188 19.27 22.08 -10.47
N MET A 189 19.43 21.72 -11.76
CA MET A 189 18.31 21.59 -12.69
C MET A 189 17.74 20.17 -12.65
N TRP A 190 16.42 20.08 -12.62
CA TRP A 190 15.64 18.86 -12.54
C TRP A 190 14.67 18.79 -13.71
N THR A 191 14.61 17.64 -14.38
CA THR A 191 13.53 17.34 -15.32
C THR A 191 12.37 16.76 -14.54
N VAL A 192 11.22 17.41 -14.58
CA VAL A 192 10.02 17.02 -13.82
C VAL A 192 8.84 16.86 -14.77
N ASP A 193 7.90 15.99 -14.42
CA ASP A 193 6.57 16.00 -15.03
C ASP A 193 5.69 16.93 -14.19
N ASN A 194 4.98 17.84 -14.85
CA ASN A 194 4.19 18.86 -14.16
C ASN A 194 2.76 18.39 -13.83
N GLY A 195 2.40 17.15 -14.17
CA GLY A 195 1.07 16.59 -13.93
C GLY A 195 -0.01 17.09 -14.87
N VAL A 196 0.30 17.99 -15.80
CA VAL A 196 -0.64 18.59 -16.75
C VAL A 196 -0.27 18.20 -18.17
N ASN A 197 -1.15 17.39 -18.79
CA ASN A 197 -0.98 16.90 -20.17
C ASN A 197 0.36 16.16 -20.38
N ASP A 198 0.88 15.48 -19.34
CA ASP A 198 2.18 14.79 -19.33
C ASP A 198 3.35 15.66 -19.81
N THR A 199 3.37 16.95 -19.44
CA THR A 199 4.39 17.90 -19.91
C THR A 199 5.65 17.81 -19.06
N LEU A 200 6.79 17.63 -19.73
CA LEU A 200 8.10 17.64 -19.07
C LEU A 200 8.69 19.05 -19.05
N GLU A 201 9.19 19.45 -17.89
CA GLU A 201 9.77 20.77 -17.69
C GLU A 201 11.10 20.69 -16.95
N THR A 202 11.98 21.64 -17.23
CA THR A 202 13.24 21.78 -16.49
C THR A 202 13.05 22.83 -15.39
N ARG A 203 13.25 22.44 -14.14
CA ARG A 203 13.10 23.29 -12.95
C ARG A 203 14.41 23.44 -12.21
N SER A 204 14.72 24.66 -11.77
CA SER A 204 15.84 24.90 -10.86
C SER A 204 15.35 24.66 -9.44
N ALA A 205 16.10 23.91 -8.64
CA ALA A 205 15.85 23.75 -7.21
C ALA A 205 17.13 24.00 -6.41
N VAL A 206 16.98 24.47 -5.18
CA VAL A 206 18.08 24.71 -4.24
C VAL A 206 17.99 23.70 -3.11
N LEU A 207 19.12 23.10 -2.74
CA LEU A 207 19.21 22.21 -1.59
C LEU A 207 19.07 23.03 -0.31
N GLN A 208 17.92 22.92 0.35
CA GLN A 208 17.62 23.69 1.56
C GLN A 208 18.08 22.97 2.83
N LYS A 209 18.02 21.63 2.83
CA LYS A 209 18.34 20.84 4.02
C LYS A 209 18.96 19.49 3.65
N LYS A 210 19.88 19.02 4.48
CA LYS A 210 20.34 17.62 4.51
C LYS A 210 19.99 17.01 5.85
N ALA A 211 19.55 15.76 5.84
CA ALA A 211 19.34 14.95 7.04
C ALA A 211 19.96 13.56 6.83
N THR A 212 20.10 12.81 7.92
CA THR A 212 20.67 11.46 7.89
C THR A 212 19.72 10.53 8.60
N ALA A 213 19.27 9.50 7.89
CA ALA A 213 18.39 8.49 8.43
C ALA A 213 19.13 7.55 9.39
N SER A 214 18.36 6.73 10.12
CA SER A 214 18.87 5.85 11.17
C SER A 214 19.97 4.87 10.76
N ASP A 215 20.08 4.53 9.47
CA ASP A 215 21.10 3.63 8.91
C ASP A 215 22.28 4.36 8.26
N GLY A 216 22.35 5.69 8.42
CA GLY A 216 23.39 6.53 7.82
C GLY A 216 23.08 7.02 6.41
N ARG A 217 21.95 6.63 5.79
CA ARG A 217 21.56 7.16 4.48
C ARG A 217 21.32 8.66 4.57
N VAL A 218 21.98 9.41 3.71
CA VAL A 218 21.77 10.85 3.58
C VAL A 218 20.53 11.11 2.71
N VAL A 219 19.70 12.04 3.18
CA VAL A 219 18.49 12.52 2.50
C VAL A 219 18.63 14.03 2.28
N ASN A 220 18.51 14.44 1.03
CA ASN A 220 18.59 15.82 0.57
C ASN A 220 17.18 16.34 0.30
N PHE A 221 16.88 17.55 0.78
CA PHE A 221 15.60 18.21 0.59
C PHE A 221 15.78 19.44 -0.30
N TRP A 222 15.43 19.27 -1.57
CA TRP A 222 15.51 20.30 -2.60
C TRP A 222 14.18 21.02 -2.71
N VAL A 223 14.19 22.34 -2.86
CA VAL A 223 12.97 23.13 -3.07
C VAL A 223 13.14 23.95 -4.35
N GLU A 224 12.13 23.93 -5.22
CA GLU A 224 12.09 24.73 -6.44
C GLU A 224 12.41 26.21 -6.13
N SER A 225 13.27 26.79 -6.98
CA SER A 225 13.66 28.19 -6.88
C SER A 225 12.43 29.09 -6.99
N GLY A 226 12.12 29.81 -5.91
CA GLY A 226 10.93 30.68 -5.80
C GLY A 226 9.82 30.13 -4.91
N GLU A 227 9.88 28.85 -4.52
CA GLU A 227 8.86 28.21 -3.68
C GLU A 227 9.27 28.10 -2.19
N PHE A 228 10.37 28.75 -1.78
CA PHE A 228 10.84 28.77 -0.38
C PHE A 228 10.82 30.18 0.21
N GLY A 229 10.17 30.36 1.37
CA GLY A 229 10.12 31.63 2.09
C GLY A 229 8.70 32.13 2.41
N VAL A 230 8.55 33.45 2.55
CA VAL A 230 7.30 34.08 3.00
C VAL A 230 6.15 33.77 2.05
N GLY A 231 5.05 33.23 2.58
CA GLY A 231 3.84 32.89 1.81
C GLY A 231 3.95 31.60 0.98
N LYS A 232 5.05 30.86 1.10
CA LYS A 232 5.34 29.61 0.39
C LYS A 232 5.82 28.55 1.39
N LEU A 233 6.62 27.57 0.97
CA LEU A 233 7.20 26.57 1.86
C LEU A 233 8.16 27.24 2.85
N THR A 234 7.85 27.18 4.14
CA THR A 234 8.69 27.75 5.20
C THR A 234 9.76 26.76 5.68
N ALA A 235 10.82 27.29 6.31
CA ALA A 235 11.84 26.45 6.95
C ALA A 235 11.24 25.51 8.01
N ALA A 236 10.26 25.98 8.80
CA ALA A 236 9.61 25.16 9.83
C ALA A 236 8.78 24.00 9.24
N GLN A 237 8.07 24.23 8.14
CA GLN A 237 7.36 23.16 7.42
C GLN A 237 8.34 22.15 6.83
N LEU A 238 9.42 22.62 6.21
CA LEU A 238 10.45 21.75 5.67
C LEU A 238 11.15 20.92 6.77
N ASP A 239 11.44 21.52 7.92
CA ASP A 239 11.99 20.82 9.08
C ASP A 239 11.03 19.75 9.61
N THR A 240 9.72 20.05 9.61
CA THR A 240 8.68 19.08 9.99
C THR A 240 8.69 17.89 9.03
N LEU A 241 8.64 18.12 7.72
CA LEU A 241 8.66 17.04 6.72
C LEU A 241 9.96 16.23 6.80
N ALA A 242 11.11 16.89 6.94
CA ALA A 242 12.40 16.24 7.03
C ALA A 242 12.55 15.37 8.28
N SER A 243 12.17 15.89 9.45
CA SER A 243 12.21 15.12 10.71
C SER A 243 11.24 13.93 10.65
N ARG A 244 10.02 14.13 10.14
CA ARG A 244 9.04 13.04 9.98
C ARG A 244 9.51 11.97 8.99
N PHE A 245 10.32 12.34 8.00
CA PHE A 245 10.90 11.38 7.08
C PHE A 245 12.13 10.64 7.65
N THR A 246 12.98 11.30 8.45
CA THR A 246 14.31 10.76 8.79
C THR A 246 14.57 10.46 10.27
N ASP A 247 13.88 11.12 11.20
CA ASP A 247 14.29 11.13 12.61
C ASP A 247 13.67 9.98 13.42
N GLY A 248 14.54 9.09 13.91
CA GLY A 248 14.18 8.05 14.86
C GLY A 248 13.38 6.88 14.26
N SER A 249 13.03 5.92 15.12
CA SER A 249 12.41 4.66 14.70
C SER A 249 10.97 4.77 14.21
N ASN A 250 10.32 5.92 14.42
CA ASN A 250 8.97 6.23 13.94
C ASN A 250 8.99 7.19 12.73
N SER A 251 10.16 7.43 12.13
CA SER A 251 10.24 8.13 10.86
C SER A 251 9.71 7.26 9.72
N VAL A 252 9.24 7.91 8.64
CA VAL A 252 8.84 7.21 7.41
C VAL A 252 9.98 6.32 6.93
N TYR A 253 11.21 6.83 6.85
CA TYR A 253 12.35 6.06 6.39
C TYR A 253 12.56 4.79 7.22
N SER A 254 12.66 4.90 8.55
CA SER A 254 12.95 3.74 9.41
C SER A 254 11.83 2.71 9.38
N MET A 255 10.57 3.13 9.38
CA MET A 255 9.42 2.21 9.35
C MET A 255 9.30 1.51 7.98
N VAL A 256 9.32 2.28 6.89
CA VAL A 256 9.14 1.74 5.53
C VAL A 256 10.32 0.84 5.17
N THR A 257 11.57 1.23 5.42
CA THR A 257 12.72 0.35 5.13
C THR A 257 12.75 -0.91 6.01
N GLY A 258 12.31 -0.81 7.27
CA GLY A 258 12.19 -1.96 8.18
C GLY A 258 11.11 -2.97 7.78
N ILE A 259 10.15 -2.56 6.94
CA ILE A 259 9.10 -3.43 6.41
C ILE A 259 9.41 -3.86 4.97
N ALA A 260 9.59 -2.90 4.08
CA ALA A 260 9.66 -3.09 2.64
C ALA A 260 11.09 -3.28 2.12
N GLY A 261 12.13 -3.09 2.94
CA GLY A 261 13.54 -3.25 2.58
C GLY A 261 14.24 -1.96 2.16
N GLN A 262 15.52 -2.08 1.81
CA GLN A 262 16.35 -0.93 1.43
C GLN A 262 15.90 -0.32 0.09
N PRO A 263 15.96 1.01 -0.08
CA PRO A 263 15.47 1.68 -1.29
C PRO A 263 16.44 1.61 -2.47
N TRP A 264 17.73 1.38 -2.21
CA TRP A 264 18.76 1.28 -3.23
C TRP A 264 20.03 0.65 -2.66
N GLY A 265 20.82 0.02 -3.51
CA GLY A 265 22.07 -0.63 -3.11
C GLY A 265 22.79 -1.28 -4.28
N VAL A 266 23.67 -2.24 -3.98
CA VAL A 266 24.48 -2.93 -4.99
C VAL A 266 23.60 -3.65 -6.02
N HIS A 267 23.98 -3.54 -7.30
CA HIS A 267 23.36 -4.24 -8.41
C HIS A 267 24.40 -4.49 -9.54
N PRO A 268 24.13 -5.44 -10.46
CA PRO A 268 25.07 -5.78 -11.54
C PRO A 268 24.90 -4.95 -12.83
N TYR A 269 23.86 -4.11 -12.91
CA TYR A 269 23.44 -3.42 -14.13
C TYR A 269 24.25 -2.16 -14.44
N ASN A 270 24.57 -1.95 -15.72
CA ASN A 270 25.42 -0.87 -16.22
C ASN A 270 24.67 0.39 -16.67
N ASP A 271 23.36 0.24 -16.88
CA ASP A 271 22.43 1.27 -17.31
C ASP A 271 21.74 1.97 -16.14
N LEU A 272 22.05 1.57 -14.89
CA LEU A 272 21.53 2.18 -13.67
C LEU A 272 22.59 3.04 -12.96
N ILE A 273 22.11 3.99 -12.14
CA ILE A 273 22.96 4.84 -11.30
C ILE A 273 23.74 4.01 -10.25
N PRO A 274 24.95 4.42 -9.83
CA PRO A 274 25.78 3.66 -8.89
C PRO A 274 25.08 3.33 -7.56
N ALA A 275 25.52 2.29 -6.85
CA ALA A 275 24.92 1.84 -5.59
C ALA A 275 24.89 2.89 -4.46
N ASN A 276 25.89 3.78 -4.41
CA ASN A 276 26.08 4.75 -3.33
C ASN A 276 25.36 6.07 -3.62
N GLN A 277 24.02 6.05 -3.66
CA GLN A 277 23.21 7.26 -3.85
C GLN A 277 22.69 7.80 -2.51
N GLU A 278 22.77 9.13 -2.34
CA GLU A 278 21.90 9.86 -1.42
C GLU A 278 20.47 9.85 -1.97
N ILE A 279 19.46 10.00 -1.11
CA ILE A 279 18.06 10.17 -1.54
C ILE A 279 17.81 11.66 -1.76
N ASP A 280 17.24 12.02 -2.90
CA ASP A 280 16.81 13.40 -3.18
C ASP A 280 15.28 13.49 -3.14
N ILE A 281 14.74 14.23 -2.17
CA ILE A 281 13.33 14.61 -2.11
C ILE A 281 13.21 16.01 -2.70
N VAL A 282 12.48 16.14 -3.80
CA VAL A 282 12.41 17.39 -4.56
C VAL A 282 11.02 17.99 -4.46
N PHE A 283 10.89 19.07 -3.71
CA PHE A 283 9.67 19.85 -3.59
C PHE A 283 9.53 20.81 -4.77
N VAL A 284 8.47 20.64 -5.55
CA VAL A 284 8.20 21.35 -6.80
C VAL A 284 6.77 21.90 -6.75
N ASN A 285 6.52 23.03 -7.38
CA ASN A 285 5.16 23.45 -7.67
C ASN A 285 4.75 22.84 -9.01
N PHE A 286 4.02 21.72 -8.97
CA PHE A 286 3.78 20.90 -10.16
C PHE A 286 3.04 21.69 -11.24
N ASP A 287 1.81 22.13 -10.98
CA ASP A 287 0.94 22.74 -11.99
C ASP A 287 0.72 24.25 -11.80
N ARG A 288 1.21 24.84 -10.70
CA ARG A 288 1.13 26.27 -10.37
C ARG A 288 -0.29 26.81 -10.40
N ASN A 289 -1.24 25.99 -9.95
CA ASN A 289 -2.66 26.30 -9.99
C ASN A 289 -3.12 27.12 -8.76
N ASN A 290 -2.24 27.32 -7.78
CA ASN A 290 -2.48 27.98 -6.50
C ASN A 290 -3.63 27.30 -5.72
N LYS A 291 -3.62 25.96 -5.68
CA LYS A 291 -4.54 25.12 -4.92
C LYS A 291 -3.77 23.97 -4.27
N PRO A 292 -4.15 23.57 -3.06
CA PRO A 292 -3.59 22.35 -2.47
C PRO A 292 -4.16 21.11 -3.15
N PHE A 293 -3.45 19.99 -2.97
CA PHE A 293 -3.84 18.65 -3.38
C PHE A 293 -3.88 18.44 -4.91
N GLY A 294 -4.45 17.31 -5.37
CA GLY A 294 -4.28 16.84 -6.75
C GLY A 294 -3.03 15.97 -6.89
N LEU A 295 -2.09 16.35 -7.76
CA LEU A 295 -0.79 15.68 -7.81
C LEU A 295 0.03 16.11 -6.59
N MET A 296 0.11 15.26 -5.57
CA MET A 296 0.86 15.52 -4.34
C MET A 296 2.29 14.99 -4.41
N GLY A 297 2.53 13.91 -5.17
CA GLY A 297 3.88 13.39 -5.34
C GLY A 297 3.98 12.29 -6.36
N TYR A 298 5.21 11.97 -6.77
CA TYR A 298 5.47 10.79 -7.58
C TYR A 298 6.92 10.30 -7.43
N PHE A 299 7.10 8.99 -7.57
CA PHE A 299 8.36 8.34 -7.87
C PHE A 299 8.43 7.95 -9.35
N TRP A 300 9.52 8.34 -10.01
CA TRP A 300 9.77 7.97 -11.40
C TRP A 300 11.11 7.26 -11.56
N SER A 301 11.04 5.93 -11.77
CA SER A 301 12.21 5.06 -11.89
C SER A 301 13.15 5.41 -13.04
N LEU A 302 12.68 6.22 -14.01
CA LEU A 302 13.49 6.79 -15.08
C LEU A 302 14.75 7.49 -14.54
N ASN A 303 14.63 8.16 -13.38
CA ASN A 303 15.74 8.88 -12.77
C ASN A 303 16.83 7.94 -12.22
N ASN A 304 16.53 6.65 -12.06
CA ASN A 304 17.49 5.65 -11.63
C ASN A 304 18.33 5.06 -12.77
N PHE A 305 18.01 5.40 -14.03
CA PHE A 305 18.80 5.02 -15.19
C PHE A 305 19.86 6.08 -15.50
N LEU A 306 20.97 5.64 -16.10
CA LEU A 306 21.93 6.55 -16.72
C LEU A 306 21.28 7.23 -17.92
N LYS A 307 21.64 8.50 -18.12
CA LYS A 307 21.12 9.31 -19.22
C LYS A 307 21.66 8.80 -20.55
N ASP A 308 20.74 8.52 -21.46
CA ASP A 308 21.04 8.17 -22.86
C ASP A 308 20.36 9.17 -23.80
N ASN A 309 21.17 10.03 -24.42
CA ASN A 309 20.67 11.07 -25.34
C ASN A 309 20.03 10.50 -26.61
N ASN A 310 20.28 9.23 -26.95
CA ASN A 310 19.70 8.57 -28.12
C ASN A 310 18.38 7.84 -27.79
N HIS A 311 18.05 7.68 -26.51
CA HIS A 311 16.82 7.03 -26.09
C HIS A 311 15.68 8.03 -25.90
N ALA A 312 14.46 7.69 -26.34
CA ALA A 312 13.30 8.59 -26.34
C ALA A 312 12.98 9.18 -24.96
N GLN A 313 13.01 8.35 -23.92
CA GLN A 313 12.75 8.75 -22.52
C GLN A 313 14.03 8.97 -21.69
N LEU A 314 15.01 8.04 -21.70
CA LEU A 314 16.19 8.13 -20.81
C LEU A 314 17.05 9.39 -20.99
N LYS A 315 16.91 10.11 -22.11
CA LYS A 315 17.51 11.45 -22.30
C LYS A 315 17.07 12.46 -21.21
N ASN A 316 15.93 12.21 -20.56
CA ASN A 316 15.35 13.04 -19.51
C ASN A 316 15.72 12.57 -18.10
N SER A 317 16.52 11.51 -17.94
CA SER A 317 16.91 11.03 -16.62
C SER A 317 17.69 12.09 -15.85
N ASN A 318 17.27 12.33 -14.61
CA ASN A 318 18.03 13.14 -13.66
C ASN A 318 19.24 12.41 -13.08
N GLN A 319 19.38 11.09 -13.31
CA GLN A 319 20.43 10.24 -12.72
C GLN A 319 20.53 10.44 -11.20
N SER A 320 19.41 10.29 -10.51
CA SER A 320 19.28 10.48 -9.06
C SER A 320 18.25 9.50 -8.49
N LEU A 321 18.53 9.01 -7.29
CA LEU A 321 17.56 8.30 -6.46
C LEU A 321 16.59 9.33 -5.86
N SER A 322 15.52 9.63 -6.60
CA SER A 322 14.65 10.77 -6.30
C SER A 322 13.16 10.46 -6.38
N PHE A 323 12.38 11.18 -5.59
CA PHE A 323 10.94 11.35 -5.77
C PHE A 323 10.55 12.80 -5.50
N TYR A 324 9.39 13.19 -6.00
CA TYR A 324 8.97 14.58 -6.14
C TYR A 324 7.70 14.80 -5.34
N MET A 325 7.60 15.97 -4.72
CA MET A 325 6.56 16.33 -3.75
C MET A 325 6.01 17.70 -4.09
N ASP A 326 4.72 17.93 -3.85
CA ASP A 326 4.08 19.19 -4.19
C ASP A 326 4.31 20.25 -3.11
N THR A 327 4.70 21.44 -3.53
CA THR A 327 4.87 22.57 -2.61
C THR A 327 3.53 23.21 -2.23
N GLU A 328 2.58 23.32 -3.17
CA GLU A 328 1.29 24.00 -2.95
C GLU A 328 0.45 23.30 -1.89
N THR A 329 0.43 21.97 -1.90
CA THR A 329 -0.22 21.13 -0.88
C THR A 329 0.31 21.45 0.52
N VAL A 330 1.62 21.66 0.68
CA VAL A 330 2.23 21.92 1.99
C VAL A 330 1.85 23.29 2.55
N TYR A 331 1.90 24.35 1.75
CA TYR A 331 1.67 25.71 2.26
C TYR A 331 0.24 26.24 2.07
N LEU A 332 -0.58 25.67 1.18
CA LEU A 332 -1.99 26.02 1.01
C LEU A 332 -2.94 25.06 1.74
N GLY A 333 -2.55 23.79 1.92
CA GLY A 333 -3.41 22.76 2.52
C GLY A 333 -3.50 22.82 4.06
N GLY A 334 -2.76 23.73 4.69
CA GLY A 334 -2.71 23.87 6.14
C GLY A 334 -2.23 22.60 6.85
N GLU A 335 -2.78 22.32 8.03
CA GLU A 335 -2.41 21.13 8.81
C GLU A 335 -2.74 19.82 8.08
N ILE A 336 -3.86 19.79 7.34
CA ILE A 336 -4.26 18.62 6.57
C ILE A 336 -3.28 18.37 5.42
N GLY A 337 -2.89 19.42 4.69
CA GLY A 337 -1.89 19.33 3.62
C GLY A 337 -0.59 18.68 4.09
N ILE A 338 -0.05 19.11 5.23
CA ILE A 338 1.16 18.50 5.80
C ILE A 338 0.95 17.02 6.15
N LYS A 339 -0.21 16.64 6.69
CA LYS A 339 -0.51 15.25 7.06
C LYS A 339 -0.61 14.34 5.84
N GLU A 340 -1.32 14.78 4.81
CA GLU A 340 -1.40 14.07 3.54
C GLU A 340 -0.02 13.96 2.90
N GLU A 341 0.78 15.04 2.90
CA GLU A 341 2.13 15.03 2.33
C GLU A 341 3.06 14.04 3.04
N ILE A 342 2.94 13.89 4.35
CA ILE A 342 3.71 12.87 5.11
C ILE A 342 3.25 11.44 4.75
N SER A 343 1.95 11.23 4.49
CA SER A 343 1.44 9.95 3.99
C SER A 343 1.95 9.67 2.57
N THR A 344 1.91 10.68 1.69
CA THR A 344 2.42 10.63 0.31
C THR A 344 3.93 10.36 0.29
N LEU A 345 4.71 10.95 1.19
CA LEU A 345 6.14 10.64 1.36
C LEU A 345 6.37 9.14 1.58
N ALA A 346 5.52 8.49 2.37
CA ALA A 346 5.61 7.04 2.58
C ALA A 346 5.17 6.25 1.33
N HIS A 347 4.13 6.72 0.65
CA HIS A 347 3.61 6.13 -0.59
C HIS A 347 4.70 6.10 -1.68
N GLU A 348 5.29 7.26 -1.99
CA GLU A 348 6.31 7.37 -3.04
C GLU A 348 7.60 6.63 -2.68
N PHE A 349 7.91 6.55 -1.39
CA PHE A 349 9.07 5.80 -0.94
C PHE A 349 8.91 4.29 -1.09
N VAL A 350 7.68 3.76 -0.99
CA VAL A 350 7.39 2.35 -1.32
C VAL A 350 7.64 2.10 -2.81
N HIS A 351 7.25 2.99 -3.70
CA HIS A 351 7.52 2.83 -5.13
C HIS A 351 9.01 2.76 -5.45
N MET A 352 9.81 3.63 -4.81
CA MET A 352 11.26 3.57 -4.90
C MET A 352 11.81 2.20 -4.45
N ILE A 353 11.33 1.70 -3.31
CA ILE A 353 11.75 0.42 -2.76
C ILE A 353 11.30 -0.75 -3.63
N ASN A 354 10.07 -0.75 -4.15
CA ASN A 354 9.57 -1.78 -5.04
C ASN A 354 10.37 -1.83 -6.34
N PHE A 355 10.66 -0.68 -6.94
CA PHE A 355 11.52 -0.62 -8.11
C PHE A 355 12.88 -1.30 -7.86
N TYR A 356 13.54 -0.98 -6.75
CA TYR A 356 14.82 -1.60 -6.43
C TYR A 356 14.68 -3.08 -6.03
N GLN A 357 13.86 -3.39 -5.03
CA GLN A 357 13.78 -4.74 -4.47
C GLN A 357 13.19 -5.73 -5.48
N ARG A 358 12.18 -5.33 -6.25
CA ARG A 358 11.53 -6.21 -7.22
C ARG A 358 12.10 -6.08 -8.62
N GLY A 359 12.17 -4.84 -9.13
CA GLY A 359 12.62 -4.57 -10.49
C GLY A 359 14.14 -4.71 -10.70
N VAL A 360 14.94 -4.61 -9.62
CA VAL A 360 16.41 -4.70 -9.71
C VAL A 360 16.96 -5.94 -9.00
N VAL A 361 16.62 -6.17 -7.72
CA VAL A 361 17.22 -7.26 -6.92
C VAL A 361 16.64 -8.63 -7.27
N LEU A 362 15.32 -8.75 -7.37
CA LEU A 362 14.65 -10.01 -7.70
C LEU A 362 14.61 -10.29 -9.22
N ASN A 363 14.99 -9.31 -10.03
CA ASN A 363 14.98 -9.44 -11.48
C ASN A 363 16.13 -10.35 -11.96
N SER A 364 15.90 -11.08 -13.04
CA SER A 364 16.92 -11.93 -13.68
C SER A 364 16.85 -11.78 -15.19
N ALA A 365 17.84 -12.31 -15.91
CA ALA A 365 17.91 -12.20 -17.38
C ALA A 365 16.64 -12.67 -18.10
N ASN A 366 15.85 -13.57 -17.50
CA ASN A 366 14.65 -14.16 -18.10
C ASN A 366 13.37 -13.93 -17.28
N THR A 367 13.39 -13.08 -16.24
CA THR A 367 12.22 -12.89 -15.37
C THR A 367 12.18 -11.49 -14.78
N ASP A 368 11.23 -10.68 -15.25
CA ASP A 368 10.89 -9.39 -14.66
C ASP A 368 9.89 -9.57 -13.52
N ASN A 369 10.29 -9.15 -12.31
CA ASN A 369 9.49 -9.23 -11.10
C ASN A 369 8.81 -7.89 -10.73
N THR A 370 8.93 -6.88 -11.59
CA THR A 370 8.26 -5.57 -11.43
C THR A 370 6.75 -5.79 -11.28
N PHE A 371 6.12 -5.09 -10.33
CA PHE A 371 4.68 -5.15 -10.19
C PHE A 371 3.98 -4.48 -11.37
N ASP A 372 2.78 -4.97 -11.68
CA ASP A 372 1.84 -4.16 -12.44
C ASP A 372 1.33 -2.99 -11.58
N THR A 373 0.69 -2.04 -12.23
CA THR A 373 0.17 -0.84 -11.57
C THR A 373 -0.72 -1.15 -10.37
N SER A 374 -1.63 -2.12 -10.50
CA SER A 374 -2.60 -2.43 -9.43
C SER A 374 -1.90 -2.92 -8.16
N TRP A 375 -0.89 -3.79 -8.30
CA TRP A 375 -0.11 -4.27 -7.16
C TRP A 375 0.85 -3.21 -6.61
N GLU A 376 1.47 -2.43 -7.49
CA GLU A 376 2.40 -1.36 -7.12
C GLU A 376 1.70 -0.35 -6.19
N GLU A 377 0.55 0.14 -6.60
CA GLU A 377 -0.27 1.12 -5.88
C GLU A 377 -0.96 0.52 -4.64
N MET A 378 -1.51 -0.70 -4.76
CA MET A 378 -2.08 -1.40 -3.60
C MET A 378 -1.03 -1.60 -2.51
N SER A 379 0.22 -1.91 -2.88
CA SER A 379 1.30 -2.10 -1.92
C SER A 379 1.69 -0.80 -1.21
N ALA A 380 1.64 0.34 -1.89
CA ALA A 380 1.91 1.64 -1.33
C ALA A 380 0.79 2.08 -0.36
N MET A 381 -0.48 1.91 -0.75
CA MET A 381 -1.64 2.17 0.13
C MET A 381 -1.67 1.25 1.36
N MET A 382 -1.22 0.00 1.22
CA MET A 382 -1.06 -0.92 2.34
C MET A 382 0.02 -0.43 3.32
N MET A 383 1.13 0.15 2.83
CA MET A 383 2.14 0.74 3.72
C MET A 383 1.56 1.92 4.51
N GLU A 384 0.82 2.81 3.86
CA GLU A 384 0.14 3.91 4.53
C GLU A 384 -0.80 3.42 5.65
N ASP A 385 -1.51 2.31 5.44
CA ASP A 385 -2.35 1.69 6.47
C ASP A 385 -1.52 1.11 7.63
N ILE A 386 -0.38 0.50 7.34
CA ILE A 386 0.48 -0.10 8.38
C ILE A 386 1.07 0.99 9.30
N ILE A 387 1.60 2.07 8.72
CA ILE A 387 2.34 3.09 9.49
C ILE A 387 1.47 4.27 9.92
N GLY A 388 0.25 4.41 9.38
CA GLY A 388 -0.63 5.57 9.54
C GLY A 388 -0.80 6.01 10.99
N SER A 389 -1.18 5.09 11.88
CA SER A 389 -1.38 5.41 13.32
C SER A 389 -0.12 5.89 14.05
N ARG A 390 1.08 5.59 13.54
CA ARG A 390 2.34 6.10 14.08
C ARG A 390 2.72 7.45 13.49
N LEU A 391 2.26 7.74 12.28
CA LEU A 391 2.43 9.05 11.67
C LEU A 391 1.44 10.07 12.28
N ASP A 392 0.19 9.69 12.46
CA ASP A 392 -0.80 10.54 13.09
C ASP A 392 -1.72 9.68 13.96
N PRO A 393 -1.83 9.94 15.28
CA PRO A 393 -2.71 9.18 16.14
C PRO A 393 -4.20 9.50 15.91
N VAL A 394 -4.50 10.63 15.27
CA VAL A 394 -5.84 11.13 15.01
C VAL A 394 -6.28 10.80 13.59
N TYR A 395 -5.46 11.02 12.56
CA TYR A 395 -5.82 10.77 11.16
C TYR A 395 -5.33 9.41 10.65
N HIS A 396 -6.13 8.71 9.86
CA HIS A 396 -5.75 7.45 9.25
C HIS A 396 -6.31 7.30 7.82
N PRO A 397 -5.46 7.17 6.78
CA PRO A 397 -5.85 7.36 5.38
C PRO A 397 -6.88 6.34 4.87
N ILE A 398 -6.85 5.11 5.39
CA ILE A 398 -7.91 4.13 5.09
C ILE A 398 -9.24 4.45 5.80
N ARG A 399 -9.21 4.76 7.10
CA ARG A 399 -10.41 4.94 7.94
C ARG A 399 -11.18 6.20 7.55
N ASP A 400 -10.43 7.26 7.23
CA ASP A 400 -10.96 8.61 7.04
C ASP A 400 -11.04 9.01 5.55
N GLY A 401 -10.44 8.24 4.64
CA GLY A 401 -10.46 8.49 3.19
C GLY A 401 -10.99 7.31 2.37
N ARG A 402 -10.13 6.32 2.09
CA ARG A 402 -10.39 5.33 1.04
C ARG A 402 -11.60 4.40 1.30
N PHE A 403 -11.75 3.91 2.52
CA PHE A 403 -12.86 3.03 2.89
C PHE A 403 -14.24 3.74 2.88
N PRO A 404 -14.40 4.91 3.52
CA PRO A 404 -15.66 5.64 3.42
C PRO A 404 -16.00 6.05 1.97
N GLU A 405 -15.02 6.43 1.16
CA GLU A 405 -15.25 6.76 -0.26
C GLU A 405 -15.70 5.55 -1.09
N TRP A 406 -15.10 4.37 -0.88
CA TRP A 406 -15.56 3.12 -1.51
C TRP A 406 -17.05 2.84 -1.24
N LEU A 407 -17.50 3.08 -0.01
CA LEU A 407 -18.90 2.94 0.39
C LEU A 407 -19.80 4.06 -0.18
N ALA A 408 -19.33 5.31 -0.17
CA ALA A 408 -20.08 6.48 -0.61
C ALA A 408 -20.32 6.51 -2.12
N GLN A 409 -19.33 6.04 -2.90
CA GLN A 409 -19.43 5.95 -4.34
C GLN A 409 -20.26 4.73 -4.78
N GLY A 410 -20.47 3.76 -3.89
CA GLY A 410 -21.11 2.48 -4.22
C GLY A 410 -20.23 1.67 -5.18
N ALA A 411 -18.91 1.74 -5.02
CA ALA A 411 -17.88 1.21 -5.91
C ALA A 411 -17.73 -0.32 -5.80
N TYR A 412 -18.84 -1.04 -5.85
CA TYR A 412 -18.90 -2.48 -5.57
C TYR A 412 -18.70 -3.33 -6.82
N ASN A 413 -19.28 -2.92 -7.96
CA ASN A 413 -19.16 -3.65 -9.24
C ASN A 413 -17.84 -3.30 -9.97
N CYS A 414 -16.74 -3.28 -9.23
CA CYS A 414 -15.42 -2.87 -9.69
C CYS A 414 -14.41 -3.98 -9.40
N ASN A 415 -13.56 -4.31 -10.38
CA ASN A 415 -12.48 -5.27 -10.21
C ASN A 415 -11.31 -4.62 -9.44
N PRO A 416 -10.94 -5.09 -8.23
CA PRO A 416 -9.87 -4.47 -7.44
C PRO A 416 -8.47 -4.64 -8.04
N LEU A 417 -8.32 -5.48 -9.07
CA LEU A 417 -7.06 -5.72 -9.79
C LEU A 417 -6.99 -5.00 -11.14
N ASN A 418 -8.07 -4.34 -11.57
CA ASN A 418 -8.05 -3.49 -12.75
C ASN A 418 -7.80 -2.03 -12.32
N TRP A 419 -6.75 -1.42 -12.86
CA TRP A 419 -6.38 -0.06 -12.48
C TRP A 419 -7.14 1.00 -13.27
N ILE A 420 -7.82 1.89 -12.54
CA ILE A 420 -8.62 3.01 -13.03
C ILE A 420 -8.18 4.25 -12.24
N SER A 421 -7.45 5.14 -12.92
CA SER A 421 -6.89 6.36 -12.34
C SER A 421 -7.79 7.60 -12.47
N ASP A 422 -8.93 7.50 -13.15
CA ASP A 422 -9.87 8.62 -13.26
C ASP A 422 -10.60 8.85 -11.93
N THR A 423 -10.29 9.96 -11.26
CA THR A 423 -10.88 10.37 -9.98
C THR A 423 -12.39 10.59 -10.05
N LYS A 424 -12.96 10.75 -11.25
CA LYS A 424 -14.41 10.87 -11.48
C LYS A 424 -15.10 9.53 -11.69
N SER A 425 -14.33 8.45 -11.88
CA SER A 425 -14.88 7.11 -12.06
C SER A 425 -15.43 6.58 -10.75
N GLN A 426 -16.61 5.94 -10.80
CA GLN A 426 -17.13 5.18 -9.66
C GLN A 426 -16.18 4.03 -9.25
N CYS A 427 -15.38 3.50 -10.19
CA CYS A 427 -14.42 2.43 -9.91
C CYS A 427 -13.00 2.95 -9.69
N PHE A 428 -12.85 4.18 -9.19
CA PHE A 428 -11.55 4.77 -8.91
C PHE A 428 -10.70 3.88 -7.98
N SER A 429 -9.54 3.43 -8.47
CA SER A 429 -8.84 2.28 -7.89
C SER A 429 -8.23 2.53 -6.52
N TYR A 430 -7.86 3.76 -6.16
CA TYR A 430 -7.34 4.01 -4.80
C TYR A 430 -8.40 3.67 -3.74
N ASN A 431 -9.67 3.96 -4.00
CA ASN A 431 -10.76 3.62 -3.08
C ASN A 431 -11.01 2.11 -3.05
N VAL A 432 -11.08 1.48 -4.22
CA VAL A 432 -11.38 0.05 -4.35
C VAL A 432 -10.22 -0.82 -3.86
N ALA A 433 -9.04 -0.68 -4.46
CA ALA A 433 -7.85 -1.47 -4.14
C ALA A 433 -7.28 -1.13 -2.76
N GLY A 434 -7.33 0.14 -2.33
CA GLY A 434 -6.91 0.54 -0.99
C GLY A 434 -7.81 -0.08 0.09
N SER A 435 -9.13 -0.09 -0.12
CA SER A 435 -10.07 -0.76 0.80
C SER A 435 -9.85 -2.27 0.84
N PHE A 436 -9.58 -2.91 -0.30
CA PHE A 436 -9.29 -4.34 -0.34
C PHE A 436 -7.94 -4.68 0.31
N GLY A 437 -6.87 -3.93 0.02
CA GLY A 437 -5.56 -4.08 0.66
C GLY A 437 -5.63 -3.94 2.18
N ALA A 438 -6.39 -2.96 2.66
CA ALA A 438 -6.67 -2.76 4.09
C ALA A 438 -7.39 -3.95 4.73
N TYR A 439 -8.34 -4.57 4.02
CA TYR A 439 -8.98 -5.80 4.46
C TYR A 439 -7.96 -6.94 4.57
N LEU A 440 -7.12 -7.14 3.55
CA LEU A 440 -6.09 -8.17 3.54
C LEU A 440 -5.09 -7.99 4.70
N LEU A 441 -4.69 -6.76 5.02
CA LEU A 441 -3.82 -6.48 6.16
C LEU A 441 -4.47 -6.85 7.49
N ARG A 442 -5.75 -6.55 7.69
CA ARG A 442 -6.45 -6.90 8.93
C ARG A 442 -6.58 -8.41 9.09
N GLN A 443 -6.82 -9.14 8.00
CA GLN A 443 -6.92 -10.60 8.05
C GLN A 443 -5.56 -11.32 8.14
N TYR A 444 -4.55 -10.87 7.39
CA TYR A 444 -3.30 -11.63 7.20
C TYR A 444 -2.02 -10.93 7.69
N GLY A 445 -2.01 -9.59 7.75
CA GLY A 445 -1.03 -8.82 8.52
C GLY A 445 0.20 -8.30 7.84
N VAL A 446 1.10 -7.78 8.68
CA VAL A 446 2.37 -7.20 8.23
C VAL A 446 3.29 -8.29 7.69
N GLY A 447 3.24 -9.51 8.24
CA GLY A 447 3.94 -10.67 7.69
C GLY A 447 3.49 -11.00 6.26
N PHE A 448 2.16 -11.02 6.03
CA PHE A 448 1.58 -11.19 4.69
C PHE A 448 2.08 -10.13 3.73
N TYR A 449 2.05 -8.86 4.14
CA TYR A 449 2.54 -7.76 3.32
C TYR A 449 4.02 -7.91 2.95
N LYS A 450 4.89 -8.23 3.92
CA LYS A 450 6.32 -8.49 3.67
C LYS A 450 6.54 -9.61 2.67
N HIS A 451 5.78 -10.70 2.79
CA HIS A 451 5.84 -11.80 1.84
C HIS A 451 5.35 -11.38 0.46
N PHE A 452 4.22 -10.68 0.36
CA PHE A 452 3.68 -10.17 -0.91
C PHE A 452 4.72 -9.33 -1.67
N LEU A 453 5.43 -8.43 -0.97
CA LEU A 453 6.50 -7.61 -1.56
C LEU A 453 7.69 -8.41 -2.10
N ARG A 454 7.88 -9.67 -1.70
CA ARG A 454 9.04 -10.51 -2.08
C ARG A 454 8.68 -11.77 -2.84
N ASN A 455 7.39 -12.05 -2.94
CA ASN A 455 6.90 -13.24 -3.60
C ASN A 455 7.14 -13.12 -5.12
N THR A 456 7.79 -14.14 -5.68
CA THR A 456 8.11 -14.30 -7.10
C THR A 456 7.39 -15.52 -7.69
N SER A 457 6.35 -16.04 -7.03
CA SER A 457 5.56 -17.20 -7.48
C SER A 457 4.74 -16.93 -8.76
N PHE A 458 5.10 -15.90 -9.54
CA PHE A 458 4.50 -15.55 -10.81
C PHE A 458 5.59 -15.52 -11.88
N ASN A 459 5.40 -16.30 -12.94
CA ASN A 459 6.15 -16.12 -14.18
C ASN A 459 5.49 -14.97 -14.96
N ALA A 460 6.30 -14.07 -15.52
CA ALA A 460 5.86 -13.01 -16.42
C ALA A 460 4.95 -13.58 -17.52
N GLY A 461 3.63 -13.48 -17.35
CA GLY A 461 2.65 -13.93 -18.34
C GLY A 461 1.33 -14.56 -17.85
N SER A 462 1.12 -14.86 -16.56
CA SER A 462 -0.10 -15.59 -16.14
C SER A 462 -0.73 -15.18 -14.80
N GLN A 463 -1.80 -14.38 -14.91
CA GLN A 463 -2.87 -14.05 -13.93
C GLN A 463 -2.54 -13.11 -12.74
N PRO A 464 -3.14 -11.90 -12.66
CA PRO A 464 -2.96 -10.93 -11.55
C PRO A 464 -3.48 -11.41 -10.19
N VAL A 465 -4.00 -12.64 -10.10
CA VAL A 465 -4.49 -13.25 -8.86
C VAL A 465 -3.46 -14.14 -8.18
N ALA A 466 -2.54 -14.77 -8.92
CA ALA A 466 -1.68 -15.83 -8.39
C ALA A 466 -0.76 -15.36 -7.24
N LEU A 467 -0.25 -14.13 -7.34
CA LEU A 467 0.60 -13.52 -6.33
C LEU A 467 -0.13 -13.30 -5.01
N LEU A 468 -1.35 -12.76 -5.07
CA LEU A 468 -2.19 -12.57 -3.89
C LEU A 468 -2.67 -13.90 -3.33
N ASP A 469 -3.10 -14.83 -4.18
CA ASP A 469 -3.58 -16.15 -3.76
C ASP A 469 -2.50 -16.91 -2.98
N SER A 470 -1.28 -17.01 -3.54
CA SER A 470 -0.15 -17.66 -2.86
C SER A 470 0.22 -16.96 -1.55
N SER A 471 0.24 -15.62 -1.53
CA SER A 471 0.54 -14.87 -0.30
C SER A 471 -0.56 -15.03 0.76
N ILE A 472 -1.82 -15.05 0.38
CA ILE A 472 -2.96 -15.27 1.28
C ILE A 472 -2.87 -16.67 1.91
N ARG A 473 -2.61 -17.69 1.09
CA ARG A 473 -2.47 -19.08 1.56
C ARG A 473 -1.29 -19.24 2.51
N GLN A 474 -0.17 -18.58 2.20
CA GLN A 474 1.03 -18.60 3.04
C GLN A 474 0.74 -18.08 4.47
N PHE A 475 -0.24 -17.20 4.64
CA PHE A 475 -0.65 -16.62 5.92
C PHE A 475 -2.00 -17.15 6.42
N GLY A 476 -2.32 -18.41 6.08
CA GLY A 476 -3.44 -19.16 6.65
C GLY A 476 -4.81 -18.90 6.00
N GLY A 477 -4.87 -18.05 4.98
CA GLY A 477 -6.09 -17.84 4.20
C GLY A 477 -6.39 -18.99 3.23
N ARG A 478 -7.62 -19.03 2.72
CA ARG A 478 -8.04 -20.07 1.74
C ARG A 478 -7.64 -19.76 0.29
N GLY A 479 -7.10 -18.58 0.05
CA GLY A 479 -6.80 -18.05 -1.28
C GLY A 479 -7.61 -16.79 -1.62
N TYR A 480 -7.36 -16.24 -2.81
CA TYR A 480 -7.88 -14.94 -3.24
C TYR A 480 -9.41 -14.94 -3.37
N ALA A 481 -10.00 -15.95 -4.02
CA ALA A 481 -11.44 -15.99 -4.28
C ALA A 481 -12.28 -15.92 -3.01
N GLU A 482 -11.83 -16.58 -1.94
CA GLU A 482 -12.48 -16.52 -0.63
C GLU A 482 -12.26 -15.17 0.05
N ALA A 483 -11.03 -14.66 0.04
CA ALA A 483 -10.71 -13.36 0.63
C ALA A 483 -11.54 -12.25 -0.01
N LEU A 484 -11.68 -12.27 -1.34
CA LEU A 484 -12.52 -11.36 -2.10
C LEU A 484 -13.99 -11.45 -1.68
N ARG A 485 -14.56 -12.66 -1.63
CA ARG A 485 -15.96 -12.86 -1.23
C ARG A 485 -16.24 -12.34 0.18
N ARG A 486 -15.36 -12.65 1.14
CA ARG A 486 -15.48 -12.19 2.53
C ARG A 486 -15.22 -10.68 2.67
N TRP A 487 -14.38 -10.10 1.82
CA TRP A 487 -14.28 -8.64 1.69
C TRP A 487 -15.61 -8.03 1.24
N GLY A 488 -16.25 -8.59 0.21
CA GLY A 488 -17.58 -8.17 -0.25
C GLY A 488 -18.66 -8.21 0.83
N ALA A 489 -18.59 -9.18 1.77
CA ALA A 489 -19.49 -9.23 2.93
C ALA A 489 -19.37 -7.98 3.84
N SER A 490 -18.24 -7.26 3.81
CA SER A 490 -18.05 -6.03 4.58
C SER A 490 -18.96 -4.88 4.14
N ILE A 491 -19.56 -4.95 2.94
CA ILE A 491 -20.59 -4.00 2.49
C ILE A 491 -21.84 -4.04 3.40
N ALA A 492 -22.03 -5.13 4.13
CA ALA A 492 -23.06 -5.25 5.17
C ALA A 492 -22.81 -4.38 6.42
N LEU A 493 -21.73 -3.59 6.46
CA LEU A 493 -21.35 -2.73 7.59
C LEU A 493 -21.09 -3.53 8.88
N LEU A 494 -20.21 -4.51 8.77
CA LEU A 494 -19.85 -5.39 9.87
C LEU A 494 -19.20 -4.63 11.05
N PRO A 495 -19.47 -5.02 12.30
CA PRO A 495 -18.83 -4.42 13.47
C PRO A 495 -17.34 -4.80 13.53
N SER A 496 -16.46 -3.86 13.85
CA SER A 496 -15.01 -4.15 13.87
C SER A 496 -14.61 -5.12 14.97
N ALA A 497 -15.10 -4.92 16.20
CA ALA A 497 -14.69 -5.70 17.36
C ALA A 497 -15.36 -7.09 17.44
N THR A 498 -16.56 -7.23 16.87
CA THR A 498 -17.41 -8.43 17.02
C THR A 498 -17.73 -9.10 15.69
N SER A 499 -16.85 -8.95 14.69
CA SER A 499 -16.91 -9.76 13.47
C SER A 499 -16.27 -11.13 13.69
N PRO A 500 -16.80 -12.20 13.07
CA PRO A 500 -16.14 -13.49 13.00
C PRO A 500 -14.79 -13.40 12.28
N THR A 501 -13.88 -14.31 12.61
CA THR A 501 -12.56 -14.40 11.94
C THR A 501 -12.70 -14.48 10.42
N GLY A 502 -11.92 -13.67 9.72
CA GLY A 502 -11.96 -13.58 8.26
C GLY A 502 -13.05 -12.64 7.73
N PHE A 503 -13.77 -11.91 8.57
CA PHE A 503 -14.79 -10.94 8.14
C PHE A 503 -14.52 -9.54 8.69
N GLY A 504 -15.03 -8.55 7.96
CA GLY A 504 -15.01 -7.14 8.37
C GLY A 504 -13.59 -6.56 8.45
N TYR A 505 -13.49 -5.46 9.18
CA TYR A 505 -12.25 -4.71 9.39
C TYR A 505 -11.96 -4.62 10.90
N PRO A 506 -11.56 -5.73 11.54
CA PRO A 506 -11.18 -5.69 12.95
C PRO A 506 -9.93 -4.83 13.15
N GLN A 507 -9.75 -4.36 14.40
CA GLN A 507 -8.46 -3.81 14.78
C GLN A 507 -7.41 -4.92 14.68
N ARG A 508 -6.21 -4.56 14.20
CA ARG A 508 -5.06 -5.47 14.21
C ARG A 508 -3.89 -4.79 14.88
N VAL A 509 -3.30 -5.47 15.86
CA VAL A 509 -1.99 -5.14 16.41
C VAL A 509 -1.03 -6.23 15.97
N ASP A 510 -0.02 -5.87 15.18
CA ASP A 510 0.89 -6.84 14.56
C ASP A 510 2.25 -6.19 14.31
N SER A 511 3.33 -6.89 14.66
CA SER A 511 4.70 -6.45 14.39
C SER A 511 5.01 -5.04 14.93
N GLY A 512 4.36 -4.65 16.03
CA GLY A 512 4.45 -3.32 16.65
C GLY A 512 3.58 -2.24 16.01
N PHE A 513 2.87 -2.53 14.92
CA PHE A 513 1.95 -1.60 14.26
C PHE A 513 0.51 -1.83 14.72
N THR A 514 -0.29 -0.76 14.70
CA THR A 514 -1.72 -0.82 15.03
C THR A 514 -2.51 -0.29 13.85
N LEU A 515 -3.29 -1.18 13.23
CA LEU A 515 -4.25 -0.85 12.20
C LEU A 515 -5.60 -0.66 12.90
N PRO A 516 -6.22 0.52 12.81
CA PRO A 516 -7.49 0.76 13.48
C PRO A 516 -8.59 -0.11 12.88
N GLY A 517 -9.48 -0.59 13.74
CA GLY A 517 -10.69 -1.28 13.31
C GLY A 517 -11.68 -0.30 12.69
N LEU A 518 -12.36 -0.70 11.61
CA LEU A 518 -13.38 0.11 10.94
C LEU A 518 -14.75 -0.42 11.33
N ASN A 519 -15.41 0.26 12.28
CA ASN A 519 -16.71 -0.15 12.77
C ASN A 519 -17.81 0.24 11.77
N GLY A 520 -18.43 -0.74 11.11
CA GLY A 520 -19.40 -0.52 10.04
C GLY A 520 -20.55 0.43 10.41
N SER A 521 -21.01 0.42 11.66
CA SER A 521 -22.08 1.32 12.13
C SER A 521 -21.75 2.81 11.96
N ASN A 522 -20.47 3.19 11.99
CA ASN A 522 -20.01 4.56 11.77
C ASN A 522 -20.25 5.04 10.33
N TYR A 523 -20.45 4.13 9.39
CA TYR A 523 -20.58 4.41 7.96
C TYR A 523 -22.00 4.22 7.42
N THR A 524 -22.98 4.02 8.30
CA THR A 524 -24.40 3.83 7.94
C THR A 524 -24.96 5.00 7.14
N GLY A 525 -24.56 6.24 7.47
CA GLY A 525 -25.01 7.46 6.77
C GLY A 525 -24.38 7.71 5.40
N ILE A 526 -23.34 6.95 5.02
CA ILE A 526 -22.63 7.14 3.74
C ILE A 526 -22.75 5.94 2.81
N ARG A 527 -23.13 4.75 3.29
CA ARG A 527 -23.23 3.55 2.44
C ARG A 527 -24.29 3.74 1.35
N LYS A 528 -23.85 3.73 0.08
CA LYS A 528 -24.71 3.85 -1.10
C LYS A 528 -24.99 2.49 -1.73
N LEU A 529 -26.21 1.97 -1.55
CA LEU A 529 -26.63 0.72 -2.21
C LEU A 529 -27.05 0.94 -3.68
N PRO A 530 -26.86 -0.06 -4.58
CA PRO A 530 -27.31 0.03 -5.96
C PRO A 530 -28.83 0.24 -6.09
N THR A 531 -29.25 1.08 -7.04
CA THR A 531 -30.66 1.34 -7.37
C THR A 531 -31.16 0.53 -8.57
N SER A 532 -30.26 -0.17 -9.27
CA SER A 532 -30.56 -1.04 -10.40
C SER A 532 -29.61 -2.24 -10.40
N VAL A 533 -30.07 -3.36 -10.95
CA VAL A 533 -29.20 -4.53 -11.20
C VAL A 533 -28.36 -4.23 -12.44
N PRO A 534 -27.03 -4.31 -12.40
CA PRO A 534 -26.20 -4.12 -13.59
C PRO A 534 -26.43 -5.29 -14.56
N ALA A 535 -26.25 -5.07 -15.86
CA ALA A 535 -26.36 -6.15 -16.85
C ALA A 535 -25.29 -7.24 -16.60
N MET A 536 -24.08 -6.81 -16.24
CA MET A 536 -22.94 -7.68 -15.95
C MET A 536 -22.40 -7.40 -14.54
N LEU A 537 -22.09 -8.46 -13.81
CA LEU A 537 -21.24 -8.42 -12.63
C LEU A 537 -19.79 -8.59 -13.11
N GLU A 538 -19.01 -7.53 -12.99
CA GLU A 538 -17.64 -7.49 -13.47
C GLU A 538 -16.77 -8.57 -12.83
N GLY A 539 -15.66 -8.92 -13.49
CA GLY A 539 -14.69 -9.87 -12.96
C GLY A 539 -14.20 -9.44 -11.57
N TYR A 540 -14.18 -10.37 -10.62
CA TYR A 540 -13.78 -10.10 -9.23
C TYR A 540 -14.57 -9.00 -8.50
N ALA A 541 -15.78 -8.67 -8.96
CA ALA A 541 -16.58 -7.58 -8.40
C ALA A 541 -17.75 -8.08 -7.53
N HIS A 542 -18.43 -7.11 -6.89
CA HIS A 542 -19.55 -7.34 -5.98
C HIS A 542 -20.84 -6.65 -6.43
N PHE A 543 -21.97 -7.29 -6.12
CA PHE A 543 -23.29 -6.65 -6.19
C PHE A 543 -24.07 -6.89 -4.90
N PRO A 544 -24.19 -5.86 -4.03
CA PRO A 544 -24.94 -5.95 -2.79
C PRO A 544 -26.40 -5.54 -2.98
N LEU A 545 -27.29 -6.15 -2.21
CA LEU A 545 -28.68 -5.74 -2.04
C LEU A 545 -29.17 -6.09 -0.64
N VAL A 546 -30.32 -5.54 -0.24
CA VAL A 546 -30.89 -5.75 1.10
C VAL A 546 -32.33 -6.24 1.05
N ARG A 547 -32.70 -7.01 2.07
CA ARG A 547 -34.06 -7.43 2.38
C ARG A 547 -34.37 -7.05 3.83
N LYS A 548 -35.62 -6.67 4.08
CA LYS A 548 -36.18 -6.39 5.40
C LYS A 548 -37.33 -7.37 5.64
N PRO A 549 -37.09 -8.52 6.28
CA PRO A 549 -38.14 -9.50 6.53
C PRO A 549 -39.22 -8.91 7.42
N ALA A 550 -40.49 -9.03 7.01
CA ALA A 550 -41.64 -8.54 7.78
C ALA A 550 -42.04 -9.48 8.93
N GLY A 551 -41.55 -10.73 8.92
CA GLY A 551 -41.89 -11.77 9.90
C GLY A 551 -40.67 -12.44 10.53
N ALA A 552 -40.89 -13.55 11.23
CA ALA A 552 -39.86 -14.26 12.01
C ALA A 552 -38.73 -14.89 11.17
N GLY A 553 -38.91 -14.99 9.86
CA GLY A 553 -37.96 -15.60 8.93
C GLY A 553 -37.91 -14.88 7.59
N TYR A 554 -36.94 -15.28 6.77
CA TYR A 554 -36.71 -14.81 5.41
C TYR A 554 -36.61 -16.03 4.49
N ALA A 555 -37.34 -16.03 3.37
CA ALA A 555 -37.24 -17.09 2.38
C ALA A 555 -37.28 -16.51 0.95
N GLU A 556 -36.31 -16.87 0.12
CA GLU A 556 -36.22 -16.45 -1.28
C GLU A 556 -35.40 -17.48 -2.08
N THR A 557 -35.83 -17.79 -3.30
CA THR A 557 -35.01 -18.56 -4.24
C THR A 557 -34.26 -17.60 -5.14
N LEU A 558 -32.94 -17.62 -5.07
CA LEU A 558 -32.04 -16.73 -5.79
C LEU A 558 -31.29 -17.50 -6.87
N ILE A 559 -31.22 -16.95 -8.08
CA ILE A 559 -30.35 -17.49 -9.12
C ILE A 559 -28.92 -17.02 -8.84
N VAL A 560 -27.96 -17.94 -8.78
CA VAL A 560 -26.53 -17.66 -8.61
C VAL A 560 -25.79 -18.10 -9.87
N PRO A 561 -25.25 -17.16 -10.68
CA PRO A 561 -24.51 -17.49 -11.91
C PRO A 561 -23.30 -18.40 -11.65
N ALA A 562 -22.88 -19.15 -12.67
CA ALA A 562 -21.67 -19.96 -12.63
C ALA A 562 -20.43 -19.11 -12.29
N GLY A 563 -19.52 -19.63 -11.46
CA GLY A 563 -18.31 -18.92 -11.04
C GLY A 563 -18.55 -17.76 -10.05
N THR A 564 -19.78 -17.61 -9.55
CA THR A 564 -20.12 -16.59 -8.54
C THR A 564 -20.47 -17.22 -7.20
N SER A 565 -20.48 -16.38 -6.17
CA SER A 565 -20.97 -16.74 -4.85
C SER A 565 -22.03 -15.76 -4.37
N LEU A 566 -22.91 -16.25 -3.51
CA LEU A 566 -23.87 -15.48 -2.76
C LEU A 566 -23.46 -15.53 -1.29
N SER A 567 -23.15 -14.38 -0.70
CA SER A 567 -23.03 -14.23 0.75
C SER A 567 -24.31 -13.63 1.31
N VAL A 568 -24.81 -14.18 2.40
CA VAL A 568 -26.00 -13.70 3.11
C VAL A 568 -25.58 -13.30 4.52
N ILE A 569 -25.73 -12.02 4.84
CA ILE A 569 -25.21 -11.41 6.06
C ILE A 569 -26.34 -10.79 6.87
N VAL A 570 -26.35 -11.05 8.17
CA VAL A 570 -27.28 -10.48 9.16
C VAL A 570 -26.48 -9.92 10.33
N ASN A 571 -26.68 -8.65 10.65
CA ASN A 571 -26.09 -7.95 11.80
C ASN A 571 -27.13 -7.12 12.57
#